data_AF-A0A7X5D029-F1
#
_entry.id   AF-A0A7X5D029-F1
#
_cell.length_a   1.000
_cell.length_b   1.000
_cell.length_c   1.000
_cell.angle_alpha   90.00
_cell.angle_beta   90.00
_cell.angle_gamma   90.00
#
_symmetry.space_group_name_H-M   'P 1'
#
loop_
_entity.id
_entity.type
_entity.pdbx_description
1 polymer ?
#
loop_
_entity_poly.entity_id
_entity_poly.type
_entity_poly.pdbx_seq_one_letter_code
_entity_poly.pdbx_strand_id
1 'polypeptide(L)'
;MSVKIDISDMIALRDRIQKLIDIDLDAYCSTVTKHVAGELMKIAIQRTPRKTGELARAWTTTDIQKIGNTYHIEVINPLEYAEYVEFGHAQTPGRYVKAIGKRLKKGWVEGKFMLTIAERDLQRNLDQIIIQKLEALLMEAINGGK
;
A
#
# COMPACT_ATOMS: atom_id res chain seq x y z
N MET A 1 -55.94 -26.83 -18.98
CA MET A 1 -55.74 -25.66 -18.11
C MET A 1 -54.26 -25.33 -18.16
N SER A 2 -53.87 -24.10 -18.50
CA SER A 2 -52.45 -23.69 -18.61
C SER A 2 -52.11 -22.76 -17.45
N VAL A 3 -51.16 -23.17 -16.61
CA VAL A 3 -50.59 -22.31 -15.57
C VAL A 3 -49.33 -21.68 -16.13
N LYS A 4 -49.27 -20.35 -16.17
CA LYS A 4 -48.03 -19.60 -16.42
C LYS A 4 -47.41 -19.29 -15.06
N ILE A 5 -46.15 -19.67 -14.88
CA ILE A 5 -45.35 -19.33 -13.70
C ILE A 5 -44.41 -18.20 -14.14
N ASP A 6 -44.40 -17.10 -13.38
CA ASP A 6 -43.40 -16.06 -13.57
C ASP A 6 -42.07 -16.51 -12.92
N ILE A 7 -40.99 -16.41 -13.69
CA ILE A 7 -39.63 -16.80 -13.29
C ILE A 7 -38.62 -15.64 -13.49
N SER A 8 -39.12 -14.42 -13.73
CA SER A 8 -38.29 -13.25 -14.06
C SER A 8 -37.23 -12.97 -12.99
N ASP A 9 -37.58 -13.11 -11.70
CA ASP A 9 -36.65 -12.96 -10.57
C ASP A 9 -35.54 -14.02 -10.56
N MET A 10 -35.86 -15.27 -10.95
CA MET A 10 -34.86 -16.34 -11.05
C MET A 10 -33.87 -16.09 -12.19
N ILE A 11 -34.36 -15.55 -13.32
CA ILE A 11 -33.51 -15.14 -14.45
C ILE A 11 -32.60 -13.98 -14.02
N ALA A 12 -33.14 -12.97 -13.35
CA ALA A 12 -32.35 -11.86 -12.82
C ALA A 12 -31.29 -12.32 -11.80
N LEU A 13 -31.61 -13.28 -10.92
CA LEU A 13 -30.64 -13.87 -9.99
C LEU A 13 -29.53 -14.63 -10.72
N ARG A 14 -29.87 -15.46 -11.72
CA ARG A 14 -28.89 -16.16 -12.57
C ARG A 14 -27.89 -15.17 -13.18
N ASP A 15 -28.38 -14.08 -13.75
CA ASP A 15 -27.54 -13.11 -14.46
C ASP A 15 -26.60 -12.35 -13.51
N ARG A 16 -27.02 -12.12 -12.25
CA ARG A 16 -26.15 -11.59 -11.18
C ARG A 16 -25.08 -12.59 -10.73
N ILE A 17 -25.43 -13.86 -10.63
CA ILE A 17 -24.48 -14.93 -10.28
C ILE A 17 -23.46 -15.11 -11.41
N GLN A 18 -23.89 -15.04 -12.68
CA GLN A 18 -22.97 -15.10 -13.82
C GLN A 18 -21.94 -13.97 -13.77
N LYS A 19 -22.37 -12.73 -13.50
CA LYS A 19 -21.44 -11.59 -13.30
C LYS A 19 -20.43 -11.80 -12.19
N LEU A 20 -20.77 -12.49 -11.10
CA LEU A 20 -19.83 -12.85 -10.03
C LEU A 20 -18.80 -13.89 -10.47
N ILE A 21 -19.21 -14.85 -11.32
CA ILE A 21 -18.32 -15.88 -11.90
C ILE A 21 -17.35 -15.25 -12.91
N ASP A 22 -17.82 -14.26 -13.67
CA ASP A 22 -17.05 -13.57 -14.71
C ASP A 22 -16.07 -12.50 -14.16
N ILE A 23 -15.96 -12.35 -12.82
CA ILE A 23 -15.00 -11.42 -12.20
C ILE A 23 -13.56 -11.90 -12.42
N ASP A 24 -12.74 -11.04 -13.03
CA ASP A 24 -11.29 -11.18 -13.03
C ASP A 24 -10.72 -10.85 -11.64
N LEU A 25 -10.71 -11.85 -10.76
CA LEU A 25 -10.12 -11.77 -9.42
C LEU A 25 -8.61 -11.49 -9.48
N ASP A 26 -7.92 -11.88 -10.55
CA ASP A 26 -6.48 -11.68 -10.71
C ASP A 26 -6.15 -10.20 -10.94
N ALA A 27 -6.87 -9.54 -11.86
CA ALA A 27 -6.78 -8.11 -12.10
C ALA A 27 -7.28 -7.29 -10.89
N TYR A 28 -8.33 -7.77 -10.20
CA TYR A 28 -8.85 -7.13 -9.01
C TYR A 28 -7.86 -7.15 -7.85
N CYS A 29 -7.34 -8.32 -7.46
CA CYS A 29 -6.32 -8.45 -6.42
C CYS A 29 -5.08 -7.63 -6.77
N SER A 30 -4.66 -7.63 -8.05
CA SER A 30 -3.58 -6.78 -8.53
C SER A 30 -3.84 -5.28 -8.30
N THR A 31 -5.08 -4.83 -8.48
CA THR A 31 -5.49 -3.44 -8.28
C THR A 31 -5.54 -3.08 -6.79
N VAL A 32 -6.03 -3.98 -5.94
CA VAL A 32 -6.04 -3.79 -4.48
C VAL A 32 -4.61 -3.69 -3.94
N THR A 33 -3.70 -4.59 -4.34
CA THR A 33 -2.29 -4.54 -3.90
C THR A 33 -1.60 -3.24 -4.32
N LYS A 34 -1.81 -2.78 -5.57
CA LYS A 34 -1.31 -1.46 -6.04
C LYS A 34 -1.84 -0.30 -5.20
N HIS A 35 -3.12 -0.33 -4.84
CA HIS A 35 -3.74 0.69 -3.99
C HIS A 35 -3.14 0.69 -2.56
N VAL A 36 -2.98 -0.49 -1.95
CA VAL A 36 -2.38 -0.63 -0.61
C VAL A 36 -0.92 -0.15 -0.60
N ALA A 37 -0.12 -0.53 -1.60
CA ALA A 37 1.26 -0.06 -1.74
C ALA A 37 1.34 1.46 -1.95
N GLY A 38 0.43 2.04 -2.75
CA GLY A 38 0.33 3.48 -2.95
C GLY A 38 0.00 4.26 -1.66
N GLU A 39 -0.93 3.76 -0.84
CA GLU A 39 -1.23 4.36 0.46
C GLU A 39 -0.08 4.21 1.47
N LEU A 40 0.60 3.06 1.50
CA LEU A 40 1.82 2.87 2.32
C LEU A 40 2.90 3.89 1.96
N MET A 41 3.20 4.01 0.65
CA MET A 41 4.20 4.94 0.13
C MET A 41 3.83 6.39 0.45
N LYS A 42 2.56 6.77 0.29
CA LYS A 42 2.02 8.09 0.63
C LYS A 42 2.22 8.43 2.12
N ILE A 43 1.96 7.49 3.04
CA ILE A 43 2.18 7.70 4.48
C ILE A 43 3.69 7.82 4.78
N ALA A 44 4.55 6.99 4.17
CA ALA A 44 6.00 7.08 4.31
C ALA A 44 6.54 8.44 3.81
N ILE A 45 6.08 8.92 2.65
CA ILE A 45 6.40 10.24 2.06
C ILE A 45 5.96 11.41 2.97
N GLN A 46 4.84 11.27 3.69
CA GLN A 46 4.38 12.27 4.65
C GLN A 46 5.25 12.32 5.91
N ARG A 47 5.78 11.18 6.35
CA ARG A 47 6.64 11.06 7.55
C ARG A 47 8.12 11.34 7.29
N THR A 48 8.52 11.31 6.02
CA THR A 48 9.89 11.58 5.62
C THR A 48 10.31 13.03 5.93
N PRO A 49 11.42 13.27 6.65
CA PRO A 49 11.87 14.61 6.97
C PRO A 49 12.35 15.35 5.72
N ARG A 50 11.81 16.55 5.49
CA ARG A 50 12.09 17.36 4.30
C ARG A 50 13.16 18.40 4.58
N LYS A 51 14.42 18.10 4.21
CA LYS A 51 15.53 19.05 4.19
C LYS A 51 15.82 19.58 2.78
N THR A 52 16.10 18.68 1.84
CA THR A 52 16.24 18.95 0.40
C THR A 52 15.05 18.45 -0.42
N GLY A 53 14.17 17.66 0.19
CA GLY A 53 13.07 16.95 -0.48
C GLY A 53 13.49 15.71 -1.28
N GLU A 54 14.79 15.43 -1.43
CA GLU A 54 15.33 14.26 -2.15
C GLU A 54 14.83 12.94 -1.56
N LEU A 55 15.09 12.68 -0.26
CA LEU A 55 14.63 11.49 0.45
C LEU A 55 13.12 11.23 0.31
N ALA A 56 12.31 12.29 0.27
CA ALA A 56 10.86 12.18 0.12
C ALA A 56 10.40 11.93 -1.33
N ARG A 57 11.24 12.21 -2.33
CA ARG A 57 10.99 11.95 -3.77
C ARG A 57 11.58 10.63 -4.25
N ALA A 58 12.53 10.05 -3.51
CA ALA A 58 13.16 8.79 -3.86
C ALA A 58 12.30 7.55 -3.53
N TRP A 59 11.24 7.71 -2.72
CA TRP A 59 10.26 6.64 -2.51
C TRP A 59 9.65 6.17 -3.84
N THR A 60 9.72 4.87 -4.09
CA THR A 60 9.19 4.22 -5.28
C THR A 60 8.64 2.84 -4.94
N THR A 61 7.85 2.26 -5.84
CA THR A 61 7.38 0.88 -5.75
C THR A 61 8.04 0.01 -6.80
N THR A 62 8.13 -1.30 -6.55
CA THR A 62 8.42 -2.27 -7.62
C THR A 62 7.20 -2.50 -8.50
N ASP A 63 7.40 -3.18 -9.63
CA ASP A 63 6.29 -3.82 -10.35
C ASP A 63 5.61 -4.88 -9.50
N ILE A 64 4.35 -5.18 -9.84
CA ILE A 64 3.57 -6.21 -9.15
C ILE A 64 4.00 -7.61 -9.58
N GLN A 65 4.19 -8.48 -8.59
CA GLN A 65 4.55 -9.88 -8.79
C GLN A 65 3.46 -10.78 -8.22
N LYS A 66 2.96 -11.74 -9.01
CA LYS A 66 2.10 -12.83 -8.51
C LYS A 66 2.97 -14.02 -8.15
N ILE A 67 3.05 -14.37 -6.88
CA ILE A 67 3.82 -15.49 -6.34
C ILE A 67 2.84 -16.50 -5.76
N GLY A 68 2.55 -17.56 -6.52
CA GLY A 68 1.47 -18.50 -6.18
C GLY A 68 0.11 -17.81 -6.15
N ASN A 69 -0.48 -17.69 -4.95
CA ASN A 69 -1.75 -16.99 -4.72
C ASN A 69 -1.59 -15.62 -4.05
N THR A 70 -0.36 -15.11 -3.94
CA THR A 70 -0.05 -13.84 -3.27
C THR A 70 0.39 -12.79 -4.27
N TYR A 71 -0.03 -11.54 -4.07
CA TYR A 71 0.35 -10.38 -4.88
C TYR A 71 1.31 -9.50 -4.08
N HIS A 72 2.51 -9.31 -4.61
CA HIS A 72 3.61 -8.62 -3.94
C HIS A 72 3.99 -7.33 -4.67
N ILE A 73 4.19 -6.26 -3.90
CA ILE A 73 4.79 -4.98 -4.33
C ILE A 73 5.66 -4.50 -3.16
N GLU A 74 6.91 -4.18 -3.43
CA GLU A 74 7.80 -3.59 -2.43
C GLU A 74 7.70 -2.05 -2.49
N VAL A 75 7.70 -1.39 -1.33
CA VAL A 75 7.80 0.07 -1.20
C VAL A 75 9.19 0.40 -0.68
N ILE A 76 10.03 1.00 -1.53
CA ILE A 76 11.47 1.15 -1.27
C ILE A 76 11.93 2.60 -1.32
N ASN A 77 13.02 2.90 -0.62
CA ASN A 77 13.78 4.13 -0.78
C ASN A 77 15.23 3.76 -1.14
N PRO A 78 15.67 3.96 -2.39
CA PRO A 78 16.94 3.45 -2.90
C PRO A 78 18.16 4.29 -2.48
N LEU A 79 17.98 5.36 -1.69
CA LEU A 79 19.10 6.17 -1.22
C LEU A 79 19.87 5.43 -0.12
N GLU A 80 21.18 5.26 -0.29
CA GLU A 80 22.06 4.61 0.69
C GLU A 80 21.93 5.16 2.12
N TYR A 81 21.57 6.44 2.25
CA TYR A 81 21.42 7.09 3.55
C TYR A 81 20.00 6.97 4.16
N ALA A 82 19.03 6.39 3.46
CA ALA A 82 17.66 6.27 3.93
C ALA A 82 17.56 5.41 5.21
N GLU A 83 18.30 4.30 5.29
CA GLU A 83 18.33 3.42 6.46
C GLU A 83 18.80 4.15 7.73
N TYR A 84 19.86 4.97 7.63
CA TYR A 84 20.35 5.78 8.75
C TYR A 84 19.36 6.88 9.20
N VAL A 85 18.42 7.28 8.33
CA VAL A 85 17.31 8.19 8.68
C VAL A 85 16.12 7.41 9.23
N GLU A 86 15.89 6.18 8.77
CA GLU A 86 14.85 5.28 9.28
C GLU A 86 15.14 4.86 10.72
N PHE A 87 16.26 4.17 10.96
CA PHE A 87 16.57 3.55 12.26
C PHE A 87 17.53 4.37 13.13
N GLY A 88 18.21 5.36 12.56
CA GLY A 88 19.25 6.12 13.24
C GLY A 88 20.65 5.54 13.03
N HIS A 89 21.67 6.16 13.61
CA HIS A 89 23.05 5.70 13.47
C HIS A 89 23.99 6.19 14.58
N ALA A 90 25.03 5.41 14.83
CA ALA A 90 26.13 5.78 15.71
C ALA A 90 27.01 6.87 15.08
N GLN A 91 27.56 7.73 15.93
CA GLN A 91 28.51 8.77 15.56
C GLN A 91 29.67 8.78 16.56
N THR A 92 30.88 9.13 16.10
CA THR A 92 32.03 9.33 16.99
C THR A 92 32.05 10.78 17.47
N PRO A 93 31.79 11.09 18.75
CA PRO A 93 31.87 12.45 19.26
C PRO A 93 33.29 13.02 19.06
N GLY A 94 33.38 14.32 18.79
CA GLY A 94 34.66 14.99 18.51
C GLY A 94 35.17 14.83 17.07
N ARG A 95 34.71 13.84 16.28
CA ARG A 95 35.07 13.70 14.85
C ARG A 95 34.69 14.96 14.08
N TYR A 96 35.65 15.53 13.35
CA TYR A 96 35.39 16.66 12.45
C TYR A 96 34.90 16.14 11.09
N VAL A 97 33.83 16.72 10.57
CA VAL A 97 33.24 16.35 9.28
C VAL A 97 33.30 17.55 8.34
N LYS A 98 34.23 17.50 7.38
CA LYS A 98 34.52 18.59 6.43
C LYS A 98 33.27 19.06 5.67
N ALA A 99 32.43 18.13 5.23
CA ALA A 99 31.20 18.41 4.46
C ALA A 99 30.16 19.29 5.19
N ILE A 100 30.20 19.36 6.54
CA ILE A 100 29.30 20.20 7.35
C ILE A 100 30.06 21.25 8.18
N GLY A 101 31.39 21.35 8.02
CA GLY A 101 32.25 22.28 8.76
C GLY A 101 32.23 22.15 10.29
N LYS A 102 31.79 21.01 10.83
CA LYS A 102 31.45 20.86 12.26
C LYS A 102 32.07 19.60 12.87
N ARG A 103 32.33 19.65 14.19
CA ARG A 103 32.60 18.47 15.02
C ARG A 103 31.29 17.85 15.52
N LEU A 104 31.20 16.53 15.47
CA LEU A 104 30.05 15.78 15.99
C LEU A 104 30.02 15.87 17.52
N LYS A 105 28.82 16.01 18.10
CA LYS A 105 28.63 16.13 19.56
C LYS A 105 27.91 14.93 20.17
N LYS A 106 26.95 14.34 19.45
CA LYS A 106 26.20 13.16 19.91
C LYS A 106 26.93 11.88 19.52
N GLY A 107 26.81 10.84 20.35
CA GLY A 107 27.27 9.49 20.03
C GLY A 107 26.26 8.67 19.21
N TRP A 108 25.00 9.11 19.18
CA TRP A 108 23.90 8.48 18.47
C TRP A 108 22.97 9.54 17.86
N VAL A 109 22.39 9.22 16.70
CA VAL A 109 21.35 10.01 16.04
C VAL A 109 20.09 9.16 15.96
N GLU A 110 19.01 9.65 16.56
CA GLU A 110 17.72 8.96 16.54
C GLU A 110 17.13 8.84 15.13
N GLY A 111 16.61 7.65 14.82
CA GLY A 111 15.83 7.38 13.63
C GLY A 111 14.51 8.14 13.57
N LYS A 112 13.88 8.11 12.40
CA LYS A 112 12.57 8.71 12.11
C LYS A 112 11.47 7.68 11.89
N PHE A 113 11.83 6.42 11.69
CA PHE A 113 10.90 5.29 11.57
C PHE A 113 9.77 5.59 10.55
N MET A 114 10.15 6.18 9.41
CA MET A 114 9.25 6.74 8.39
C MET A 114 8.37 5.64 7.80
N LEU A 115 9.00 4.51 7.41
CA LEU A 115 8.30 3.35 6.87
C LEU A 115 7.76 2.46 7.99
N THR A 116 8.54 2.26 9.06
CA THR A 116 8.17 1.41 10.21
C THR A 116 6.86 1.88 10.87
N ILE A 117 6.65 3.20 11.01
CA ILE A 117 5.40 3.75 11.55
C ILE A 117 4.33 3.81 10.44
N ALA A 118 4.69 3.98 9.16
CA ALA A 118 3.74 3.95 8.05
C ALA A 118 3.07 2.57 7.90
N GLU A 119 3.87 1.50 7.95
CA GLU A 119 3.40 0.11 7.93
C GLU A 119 2.45 -0.15 9.11
N ARG A 120 2.86 0.20 10.34
CA ARG A 120 2.05 0.02 11.55
C ARG A 120 0.70 0.75 11.48
N ASP A 121 0.68 1.98 10.97
CA ASP A 121 -0.56 2.75 10.89
C ASP A 121 -1.45 2.33 9.72
N LEU A 122 -0.88 1.78 8.64
CA LEU A 122 -1.65 1.15 7.58
C LEU A 122 -2.25 -0.18 8.05
N GLN A 123 -1.45 -1.06 8.69
CA GLN A 123 -1.89 -2.36 9.23
C GLN A 123 -3.12 -2.23 10.14
N ARG A 124 -3.16 -1.22 11.01
CA ARG A 124 -4.31 -0.92 11.88
C ARG A 124 -5.64 -0.71 11.15
N ASN A 125 -5.60 -0.30 9.89
CA ASN A 125 -6.77 0.00 9.06
C ASN A 125 -6.88 -0.92 7.83
N LEU A 126 -5.93 -1.85 7.64
CA LEU A 126 -5.77 -2.60 6.40
C LEU A 126 -6.95 -3.54 6.15
N ASP A 127 -7.40 -4.25 7.18
CA ASP A 127 -8.58 -5.13 7.11
C ASP A 127 -9.83 -4.34 6.69
N GLN A 128 -10.05 -3.15 7.27
CA GLN A 128 -11.17 -2.28 6.92
C GLN A 128 -11.10 -1.80 5.46
N ILE A 129 -9.90 -1.45 4.97
CA ILE A 129 -9.68 -1.07 3.56
C ILE A 129 -9.99 -2.25 2.64
N ILE A 130 -9.52 -3.46 2.97
CA ILE A 130 -9.77 -4.68 2.17
C ILE A 130 -11.26 -5.01 2.14
N ILE A 131 -11.95 -4.96 3.29
CA ILE A 131 -13.40 -5.20 3.39
C ILE A 131 -14.16 -4.18 2.54
N GLN A 132 -13.89 -2.88 2.66
CA GLN A 132 -14.56 -1.84 1.86
C GLN A 132 -14.36 -2.04 0.35
N LYS A 133 -13.17 -2.46 -0.08
CA LYS A 133 -12.91 -2.78 -1.49
C LYS A 133 -13.71 -4.01 -1.93
N LEU A 134 -13.74 -5.07 -1.11
CA LEU A 134 -14.46 -6.31 -1.42
C LEU A 134 -15.98 -6.11 -1.48
N GLU A 135 -16.54 -5.35 -0.54
CA GLU A 135 -17.96 -4.96 -0.55
C GLU A 135 -18.30 -4.18 -1.82
N ALA A 136 -17.46 -3.23 -2.24
CA ALA A 136 -17.67 -2.48 -3.47
C ALA A 136 -17.69 -3.38 -4.72
N LEU A 137 -16.76 -4.35 -4.81
CA LEU A 137 -16.72 -5.35 -5.90
C LEU A 137 -18.01 -6.19 -5.95
N LEU A 138 -18.44 -6.70 -4.79
CA LEU A 138 -19.64 -7.53 -4.69
C LEU A 138 -20.90 -6.71 -5.04
N MET A 139 -20.99 -5.45 -4.60
CA MET A 139 -22.09 -4.56 -4.96
C MET A 139 -22.13 -4.25 -6.47
N GLU A 140 -20.98 -4.02 -7.10
CA GLU A 140 -20.88 -3.76 -8.55
C GLU A 140 -21.38 -4.97 -9.36
N ALA A 141 -20.93 -6.17 -9.01
CA ALA A 141 -21.33 -7.40 -9.68
C ALA A 141 -22.82 -7.77 -9.47
N ILE A 142 -23.33 -7.64 -8.22
CA ILE A 142 -24.70 -8.03 -7.86
C ILE A 142 -25.73 -7.01 -8.33
N ASN A 143 -25.47 -5.71 -8.21
CA ASN A 143 -26.45 -4.69 -8.60
C ASN A 143 -26.34 -4.31 -10.08
N GLY A 144 -25.21 -4.61 -10.72
CA GLY A 144 -24.84 -4.05 -12.02
C GLY A 144 -24.30 -2.63 -11.84
N GLY A 145 -23.10 -2.38 -12.38
CA GLY A 145 -22.53 -1.04 -12.46
C GLY A 145 -23.51 -0.03 -13.08
N LYS A 146 -23.46 1.21 -12.57
CA LYS A 146 -24.24 2.35 -13.07
C LYS A 146 -23.84 2.75 -14.48
#